data_AF-A0A0D3I0I2-F1
#
_entry.id   AF-A0A0D3I0I2-F1
#
_cell.length_a   1.000
_cell.length_b   1.000
_cell.length_c   1.000
_cell.angle_alpha   90.00
_cell.angle_beta   90.00
_cell.angle_gamma   90.00
#
_symmetry.space_group_name_H-M   'P 1'
#
loop_
_entity.id
_entity.type
_entity.pdbx_description
1 polymer ?
#
loop_
_entity_poly.entity_id
_entity_poly.type
_entity_poly.pdbx_seq_one_letter_code
_entity_poly.pdbx_strand_id
1 'polypeptide(L)'
;MERRSQREVARQVLLARQAEAASLARAAASAAAAATASPSSSGAAAEVAHASSGAAGADVAARASVEAARDRYAKGWASLSAWDETVAVGPAVPTRKLGFAEIPWPVLAAPAGGAGPLRLILDDLRQLIVPADAAGSEAARRSVQDELRRWHPDKFVARFGGVLLASEKDAVLEGVNLTSQCLTELLSQL
;
A
#
# COMPACT_ATOMS: atom_id res chain seq x y z
N MET A 1 -7.21 -31.59 17.02
CA MET A 1 -8.00 -30.36 16.73
C MET A 1 -7.17 -29.08 16.93
N GLU A 2 -5.91 -29.16 17.38
CA GLU A 2 -5.03 -28.00 17.68
C GLU A 2 -4.72 -26.99 16.57
N ARG A 3 -4.66 -27.38 15.28
CA ARG A 3 -4.16 -26.46 14.23
C ARG A 3 -5.08 -25.28 13.91
N ARG A 4 -6.38 -25.37 14.24
CA ARG A 4 -7.32 -24.23 14.11
C ARG A 4 -7.10 -23.20 15.23
N SER A 5 -6.70 -23.65 16.42
CA SER A 5 -6.48 -22.78 17.59
C SER A 5 -5.26 -21.88 17.44
N GLN A 6 -4.15 -22.40 16.88
CA GLN A 6 -2.94 -21.58 16.67
C GLN A 6 -3.12 -20.49 15.60
N ARG A 7 -3.92 -20.74 14.55
CA ARG A 7 -4.26 -19.73 13.52
C ARG A 7 -5.14 -18.62 14.08
N GLU A 8 -6.08 -18.96 14.96
CA GLU A 8 -6.94 -17.98 15.63
C GLU A 8 -6.14 -17.08 16.57
N VAL A 9 -5.20 -17.66 17.34
CA VAL A 9 -4.33 -16.90 18.25
C VAL A 9 -3.39 -15.98 17.47
N ALA A 10 -2.78 -16.45 16.38
CA ALA A 10 -1.95 -15.61 15.52
C ALA A 10 -2.75 -14.45 14.89
N ARG A 11 -3.99 -14.71 14.48
CA ARG A 11 -4.92 -13.69 13.96
C ARG A 11 -5.26 -12.65 15.04
N GLN A 12 -5.55 -13.09 16.27
CA GLN A 12 -5.86 -12.16 17.36
C GLN A 12 -4.66 -11.29 17.76
N VAL A 13 -3.46 -11.85 17.79
CA VAL A 13 -2.23 -11.08 18.08
C VAL A 13 -1.95 -10.06 16.97
N LEU A 14 -2.17 -10.43 15.70
CA LEU A 14 -2.02 -9.52 14.57
C LEU A 14 -3.04 -8.38 14.62
N LEU A 15 -4.31 -8.69 14.90
CA LEU A 15 -5.39 -7.69 15.03
C LEU A 15 -5.13 -6.74 16.21
N ALA A 16 -4.69 -7.24 17.36
CA ALA A 16 -4.37 -6.42 18.51
C ALA A 16 -3.22 -5.43 18.20
N ARG A 17 -2.18 -5.89 17.50
CA ARG A 17 -1.06 -5.02 17.08
C ARG A 17 -1.45 -4.03 15.98
N GLN A 18 -2.37 -4.40 15.09
CA GLN A 18 -2.93 -3.47 14.11
C GLN A 18 -3.75 -2.36 14.79
N ALA A 19 -4.52 -2.69 15.83
CA ALA A 19 -5.32 -1.72 16.58
C ALA A 19 -4.46 -0.70 17.35
N GLU A 20 -3.42 -1.16 18.05
CA GLU A 20 -2.48 -0.27 18.74
C GLU A 20 -1.73 0.64 17.77
N ALA A 21 -1.28 0.10 16.62
CA ALA A 21 -0.61 0.89 15.61
C ALA A 21 -1.54 1.93 14.94
N ALA A 22 -2.82 1.59 14.72
CA ALA A 22 -3.81 2.53 14.20
C ALA A 22 -4.10 3.68 15.19
N SER A 23 -4.09 3.39 16.49
CA SER A 23 -4.20 4.42 17.53
C SER A 23 -3.01 5.38 17.51
N LEU A 24 -1.79 4.85 17.39
CA LEU A 24 -0.57 5.66 17.29
C LEU A 24 -0.52 6.49 16.00
N ALA A 25 -0.97 5.95 14.86
CA ALA A 25 -1.03 6.68 13.60
C ALA A 25 -2.06 7.82 13.64
N ARG A 26 -3.23 7.61 14.25
CA ARG A 26 -4.21 8.69 14.46
C ARG A 26 -3.69 9.75 15.41
N ALA A 27 -2.97 9.36 16.47
CA ALA A 27 -2.33 10.29 17.40
C ALA A 27 -1.23 11.13 16.71
N ALA A 28 -0.42 10.51 15.83
CA ALA A 28 0.59 11.23 15.05
C ALA A 28 -0.04 12.20 14.03
N ALA A 29 -1.12 11.78 13.35
CA ALA A 29 -1.86 12.64 12.43
C ALA A 29 -2.56 13.81 13.17
N SER A 30 -3.12 13.58 14.36
CA SER A 30 -3.72 14.65 15.16
C SER A 30 -2.67 15.61 15.73
N ALA A 31 -1.48 15.11 16.11
CA ALA A 31 -0.38 15.96 16.56
C ALA A 31 0.16 16.86 15.43
N ALA A 32 0.23 16.33 14.19
CA ALA A 32 0.60 17.12 13.02
C ALA A 32 -0.46 18.19 12.68
N ALA A 33 -1.74 17.87 12.82
CA ALA A 33 -2.84 18.82 12.62
C ALA A 33 -2.93 19.90 13.71
N ALA A 34 -2.53 19.58 14.95
CA ALA A 34 -2.47 20.55 16.04
C ALA A 34 -1.29 21.52 15.90
N ALA A 35 -0.16 21.09 15.31
CA ALA A 35 1.01 21.93 15.09
C ALA A 35 0.81 23.02 14.01
N THR A 36 -0.17 22.85 13.12
CA THR A 36 -0.53 23.86 12.10
C THR A 36 -1.62 24.83 12.57
N ALA A 37 -2.24 24.59 13.72
CA ALA A 37 -3.27 25.44 14.30
C ALA A 37 -2.72 26.18 15.53
N SER A 38 -1.91 27.22 15.31
CA SER A 38 -1.65 28.24 16.33
C SER A 38 -2.17 29.60 15.86
N PRO A 39 -2.83 30.39 16.73
CA PRO A 39 -3.84 31.34 16.32
C PRO A 39 -3.31 32.77 16.28
N SER A 40 -3.45 33.45 15.15
CA SER A 40 -3.45 34.92 15.11
C SER A 40 -4.88 35.43 15.02
N SER A 41 -5.37 35.89 16.17
CA SER A 41 -6.60 36.66 16.33
C SER A 41 -6.45 38.07 15.75
N SER A 42 -7.42 38.53 14.96
CA SER A 42 -8.21 39.75 15.24
C SER A 42 -9.07 40.09 14.02
N GLY A 43 -10.39 40.16 14.22
CA GLY A 43 -11.33 40.63 13.21
C GLY A 43 -12.70 39.96 13.33
N ALA A 44 -13.48 40.39 14.32
CA ALA A 44 -14.83 39.93 14.60
C ALA A 44 -15.82 40.29 13.49
N ALA A 45 -16.97 39.58 13.56
CA ALA A 45 -18.23 39.79 12.86
C ALA A 45 -18.38 39.13 11.47
N ALA A 46 -18.81 37.87 11.47
CA ALA A 46 -20.02 37.42 10.76
C ALA A 46 -20.20 35.89 10.91
N GLU A 47 -20.96 35.49 11.93
CA GLU A 47 -21.84 34.31 11.84
C GLU A 47 -22.76 34.56 10.62
N VAL A 48 -22.93 33.68 9.63
CA VAL A 48 -23.61 32.39 9.68
C VAL A 48 -23.18 31.55 8.44
N ALA A 49 -23.19 30.21 8.58
CA ALA A 49 -23.08 29.17 7.52
C ALA A 49 -21.67 28.71 7.09
N HIS A 50 -21.10 27.70 7.77
CA HIS A 50 -19.94 26.94 7.25
C HIS A 50 -19.90 25.42 7.55
N ALA A 51 -20.96 24.83 8.10
CA ALA A 51 -20.93 23.42 8.51
C ALA A 51 -20.96 22.39 7.34
N SER A 52 -21.27 22.81 6.11
CA SER A 52 -21.46 21.88 4.97
C SER A 52 -20.26 21.79 4.00
N SER A 53 -19.24 22.64 4.15
CA SER A 53 -18.12 22.75 3.19
C SER A 53 -16.95 21.79 3.52
N GLY A 54 -16.78 21.42 4.79
CA GLY A 54 -15.64 20.60 5.25
C GLY A 54 -15.68 19.14 4.79
N ALA A 55 -16.87 18.52 4.74
CA ALA A 55 -17.01 17.12 4.34
C ALA A 55 -16.71 16.90 2.85
N ALA A 56 -17.23 17.78 1.99
CA ALA A 56 -16.98 17.72 0.55
C ALA A 56 -15.49 17.93 0.21
N GLY A 57 -14.79 18.81 0.95
CA GLY A 57 -13.35 19.02 0.76
C GLY A 57 -12.49 17.81 1.17
N ALA A 58 -12.86 17.12 2.25
CA ALA A 58 -12.16 15.93 2.72
C ALA A 58 -12.27 14.75 1.73
N ASP A 59 -13.46 14.52 1.17
CA ASP A 59 -13.69 13.50 0.13
C ASP A 59 -12.89 13.75 -1.15
N VAL A 60 -12.81 15.00 -1.60
CA VAL A 60 -12.02 15.36 -2.79
C VAL A 60 -10.52 15.13 -2.54
N ALA A 61 -10.00 15.53 -1.37
CA ALA A 61 -8.61 15.30 -1.02
C ALA A 61 -8.27 13.80 -0.89
N ALA A 62 -9.17 13.00 -0.33
CA ALA A 62 -9.01 11.55 -0.22
C ALA A 62 -8.95 10.89 -1.61
N ARG A 63 -9.88 11.23 -2.52
CA ARG A 63 -9.89 10.71 -3.89
C ARG A 63 -8.62 11.10 -4.66
N ALA A 64 -8.18 12.36 -4.54
CA ALA A 64 -6.95 12.81 -5.16
C ALA A 64 -5.72 12.05 -4.62
N SER A 65 -5.72 11.70 -3.33
CA SER A 65 -4.64 10.91 -2.71
C SER A 65 -4.61 9.47 -3.23
N VAL A 66 -5.77 8.84 -3.43
CA VAL A 66 -5.87 7.50 -4.02
C VAL A 66 -5.38 7.49 -5.46
N GLU A 67 -5.79 8.48 -6.26
CA GLU A 67 -5.37 8.57 -7.66
C GLU A 67 -3.86 8.81 -7.77
N ALA A 68 -3.29 9.70 -6.94
CA ALA A 68 -1.85 9.89 -6.88
C ALA A 68 -1.10 8.62 -6.46
N ALA A 69 -1.70 7.79 -5.59
CA ALA A 69 -1.13 6.50 -5.23
C ALA A 69 -1.16 5.50 -6.39
N ARG A 70 -2.26 5.45 -7.16
CA ARG A 70 -2.37 4.63 -8.37
C ARG A 70 -1.34 5.02 -9.43
N ASP A 71 -1.17 6.32 -9.65
CA ASP A 71 -0.16 6.85 -10.57
C ASP A 71 1.25 6.45 -10.16
N ARG A 72 1.58 6.58 -8.87
CA ARG A 72 2.88 6.17 -8.32
C ARG A 72 3.09 4.67 -8.52
N TYR A 73 2.07 3.88 -8.22
CA TYR A 73 2.07 2.43 -8.37
C TYR A 73 2.32 2.01 -9.83
N ALA A 74 1.59 2.61 -10.78
CA ALA A 74 1.74 2.36 -12.20
C ALA A 74 3.15 2.76 -12.71
N LYS A 75 3.64 3.95 -12.33
CA LYS A 75 4.99 4.43 -12.70
C LYS A 75 6.09 3.54 -12.12
N GLY A 76 5.93 3.07 -10.88
CA GLY A 76 6.87 2.16 -10.25
C GLY A 76 6.93 0.80 -10.95
N TRP A 77 5.79 0.26 -11.37
CA TRP A 77 5.75 -0.95 -12.19
C TRP A 77 6.34 -0.78 -13.59
N ALA A 78 6.09 0.35 -14.25
CA ALA A 78 6.74 0.68 -15.52
C ALA A 78 8.27 0.75 -15.35
N SER A 79 8.73 1.37 -14.27
CA SER A 79 10.16 1.45 -13.94
C SER A 79 10.77 0.06 -13.72
N LEU A 80 10.11 -0.83 -12.96
CA LEU A 80 10.57 -2.22 -12.78
C LEU A 80 10.55 -3.03 -14.07
N SER A 81 9.59 -2.80 -14.95
CA SER A 81 9.48 -3.57 -16.20
C SER A 81 10.60 -3.21 -17.17
N ALA A 82 11.02 -1.94 -17.20
CA ALA A 82 12.21 -1.52 -17.94
C ALA A 82 13.50 -2.19 -17.42
N TRP A 83 13.55 -2.59 -16.15
CA TRP A 83 14.68 -3.36 -15.61
C TRP A 83 14.69 -4.80 -16.13
N ASP A 84 13.54 -5.45 -16.22
CA ASP A 84 13.39 -6.80 -16.76
C ASP A 84 13.95 -6.88 -18.21
N GLU A 85 13.65 -5.87 -19.02
CA GLU A 85 14.13 -5.78 -20.40
C GLU A 85 15.65 -5.57 -20.50
N THR A 86 16.24 -4.76 -19.62
CA THR A 86 17.70 -4.51 -19.64
C THR A 86 18.52 -5.71 -19.19
N VAL A 87 17.99 -6.54 -18.29
CA VAL A 87 18.65 -7.79 -17.86
C VAL A 87 18.57 -8.87 -18.95
N ALA A 88 17.56 -8.83 -19.81
CA ALA A 88 17.39 -9.79 -20.90
C ALA A 88 18.37 -9.58 -22.08
N VAL A 89 19.01 -8.41 -22.23
CA VAL A 89 19.79 -8.02 -23.42
C VAL A 89 21.27 -8.42 -23.38
N GLY A 90 21.77 -9.07 -22.32
CA GLY A 90 23.11 -9.68 -22.35
C GLY A 90 23.80 -9.79 -20.98
N PRO A 91 25.05 -10.32 -20.93
CA PRO A 91 25.76 -10.68 -19.70
C PRO A 91 26.24 -9.50 -18.86
N ALA A 92 25.73 -8.29 -19.11
CA ALA A 92 26.02 -7.14 -18.28
C ALA A 92 25.36 -7.35 -16.91
N VAL A 93 26.19 -7.69 -15.91
CA VAL A 93 25.74 -7.78 -14.52
C VAL A 93 25.03 -6.47 -14.18
N PRO A 94 23.74 -6.50 -13.81
CA PRO A 94 23.02 -5.27 -13.49
C PRO A 94 23.74 -4.60 -12.33
N THR A 95 24.34 -3.43 -12.61
CA THR A 95 25.14 -2.66 -11.65
C THR A 95 24.27 -2.13 -10.51
N ARG A 96 22.96 -1.98 -10.78
CA ARG A 96 21.98 -1.49 -9.82
C ARG A 96 21.25 -2.68 -9.20
N LYS A 97 21.18 -2.69 -7.87
CA LYS A 97 20.41 -3.66 -7.10
C LYS A 97 19.04 -3.09 -6.78
N LEU A 98 18.04 -3.97 -6.75
CA LEU A 98 16.68 -3.62 -6.39
C LEU A 98 16.51 -3.76 -4.88
N GLY A 99 16.38 -2.63 -4.21
CA GLY A 99 16.07 -2.56 -2.78
C GLY A 99 14.57 -2.61 -2.50
N PHE A 100 14.23 -2.60 -1.22
CA PHE A 100 12.85 -2.65 -0.74
C PHE A 100 12.05 -1.40 -1.14
N ALA A 101 12.66 -0.22 -1.14
CA ALA A 101 11.95 1.04 -1.45
C ALA A 101 11.64 1.21 -2.94
N GLU A 102 12.34 0.48 -3.80
CA GLU A 102 12.25 0.51 -5.25
C GLU A 102 11.15 -0.43 -5.77
N ILE A 103 10.62 -1.28 -4.90
CA ILE A 103 9.47 -2.12 -5.21
C ILE A 103 8.20 -1.27 -5.07
N PRO A 104 7.32 -1.26 -6.09
CA PRO A 104 6.09 -0.49 -6.09
C PRO A 104 5.04 -1.16 -5.21
N TRP A 105 5.20 -1.12 -3.90
CA TRP A 105 4.23 -1.70 -2.97
C TRP A 105 2.84 -1.10 -3.17
N PRO A 106 1.76 -1.89 -3.09
CA PRO A 106 0.39 -1.42 -3.28
C PRO A 106 -0.14 -0.73 -2.00
N VAL A 107 0.45 0.42 -1.68
CA VAL A 107 0.14 1.24 -0.49
C VAL A 107 -0.23 2.67 -0.89
N LEU A 108 -1.20 3.26 -0.19
CA LEU A 108 -1.60 4.65 -0.45
C LEU A 108 -0.48 5.63 -0.12
N ALA A 109 0.18 5.44 1.01
CA ALA A 109 1.38 6.17 1.42
C ALA A 109 2.63 5.32 1.19
N ALA A 110 3.61 5.87 0.47
CA ALA A 110 4.90 5.21 0.32
C ALA A 110 5.55 5.00 1.70
N PRO A 111 6.18 3.84 1.96
CA PRO A 111 6.87 3.62 3.22
C PRO A 111 7.96 4.69 3.38
N ALA A 112 7.86 5.49 4.44
CA ALA A 112 8.82 6.54 4.75
C ALA A 112 10.10 5.90 5.29
N GLY A 113 11.01 5.55 4.37
CA GLY A 113 12.35 5.05 4.67
C GLY A 113 12.49 3.52 4.66
N GLY A 114 13.33 3.02 3.74
CA GLY A 114 14.00 1.71 3.76
C GLY A 114 13.14 0.47 4.05
N ALA A 115 13.83 -0.65 4.34
CA ALA A 115 13.24 -1.95 4.70
C ALA A 115 12.54 -1.95 6.08
N GLY A 116 11.55 -1.09 6.26
CA GLY A 116 10.61 -1.13 7.39
C GLY A 116 9.48 -2.15 7.15
N PRO A 117 8.68 -2.48 8.19
CA PRO A 117 7.60 -3.43 8.06
C PRO A 117 6.54 -2.90 7.07
N LEU A 118 6.29 -3.68 6.01
CA LEU A 118 5.23 -3.37 5.05
C LEU A 118 3.87 -3.39 5.75
N ARG A 119 3.10 -2.31 5.63
CA ARG A 119 1.74 -2.21 6.15
C ARG A 119 0.75 -2.18 5.00
N LEU A 120 0.01 -3.27 4.85
CA LEU A 120 -1.07 -3.38 3.90
C LEU A 120 -2.40 -3.32 4.62
N ILE A 121 -3.25 -2.40 4.18
CA ILE A 121 -4.63 -2.28 4.64
C ILE A 121 -5.52 -2.77 3.50
N LEU A 122 -6.44 -3.69 3.80
CA LEU A 122 -7.31 -4.30 2.79
C LEU A 122 -8.17 -3.29 2.04
N ASP A 123 -8.71 -2.29 2.75
CA ASP A 123 -9.51 -1.24 2.14
C ASP A 123 -8.67 -0.37 1.20
N ASP A 124 -7.47 0.02 1.62
CA ASP A 124 -6.49 0.74 0.79
C ASP A 124 -6.12 -0.05 -0.48
N LEU A 125 -5.87 -1.35 -0.34
CA LEU A 125 -5.61 -2.27 -1.47
C LEU A 125 -6.79 -2.31 -2.44
N ARG A 126 -8.02 -2.42 -1.90
CA ARG A 126 -9.24 -2.40 -2.70
C ARG A 126 -9.36 -1.07 -3.46
N GLN A 127 -9.18 0.05 -2.78
CA GLN A 127 -9.23 1.37 -3.41
C GLN A 127 -8.15 1.54 -4.47
N LEU A 128 -6.96 1.00 -4.26
CA LEU A 128 -5.85 1.11 -5.21
C LEU A 128 -6.08 0.25 -6.46
N ILE A 129 -6.48 -1.02 -6.27
CA ILE A 129 -6.49 -2.04 -7.33
C ILE A 129 -7.82 -2.14 -8.06
N VAL A 130 -8.94 -1.96 -7.35
CA VAL A 130 -10.27 -2.10 -7.94
C VAL A 130 -10.69 -0.76 -8.55
N PRO A 131 -10.98 -0.70 -9.86
CA PRO A 131 -11.52 0.49 -10.50
C PRO A 131 -12.83 0.92 -9.81
N ALA A 132 -13.03 2.23 -9.65
CA ALA A 132 -14.17 2.76 -8.90
C ALA A 132 -15.53 2.39 -9.52
N ASP A 133 -15.56 2.23 -10.85
CA ASP A 133 -16.70 1.82 -11.66
C ASP A 133 -16.91 0.29 -11.71
N ALA A 134 -15.94 -0.49 -11.25
CA ALA A 134 -15.98 -1.96 -11.32
C ALA A 134 -16.36 -2.64 -10.00
N ALA A 135 -16.67 -1.89 -8.95
CA ALA A 135 -16.96 -2.47 -7.63
C ALA A 135 -18.10 -3.51 -7.67
N GLY A 136 -17.82 -4.74 -7.23
CA GLY A 136 -18.80 -5.84 -7.23
C GLY A 136 -19.01 -6.53 -8.58
N SER A 137 -18.19 -6.22 -9.59
CA SER A 137 -18.25 -6.84 -10.91
C SER A 137 -17.16 -7.90 -11.11
N GLU A 138 -17.33 -8.73 -12.14
CA GLU A 138 -16.28 -9.62 -12.64
C GLU A 138 -14.98 -8.86 -13.00
N ALA A 139 -15.09 -7.59 -13.41
CA ALA A 139 -13.91 -6.77 -13.69
C ALA A 139 -13.09 -6.48 -12.42
N ALA A 140 -13.73 -6.29 -11.25
CA ALA A 140 -12.99 -6.16 -9.98
C ALA A 140 -12.25 -7.44 -9.61
N ARG A 141 -12.91 -8.61 -9.76
CA ARG A 141 -12.25 -9.91 -9.51
C ARG A 141 -11.05 -10.08 -10.44
N ARG A 142 -11.20 -9.75 -11.73
CA ARG A 142 -10.13 -9.84 -12.73
C ARG A 142 -8.95 -8.93 -12.39
N SER A 143 -9.19 -7.67 -12.00
CA SER A 143 -8.12 -6.76 -11.56
C SER A 143 -7.30 -7.33 -10.40
N VAL A 144 -7.97 -7.90 -9.38
CA VAL A 144 -7.26 -8.53 -8.26
C VAL A 144 -6.52 -9.80 -8.67
N GLN A 145 -7.07 -10.61 -9.58
CA GLN A 145 -6.40 -11.80 -10.11
C GLN A 145 -5.14 -11.45 -10.92
N ASP A 146 -5.19 -10.40 -11.73
CA ASP A 146 -4.03 -9.93 -12.49
C ASP A 146 -2.93 -9.45 -11.53
N GLU A 147 -3.32 -8.79 -10.44
CA GLU A 147 -2.39 -8.36 -9.39
C GLU A 147 -1.81 -9.55 -8.61
N LEU A 148 -2.61 -10.57 -8.30
CA LEU A 148 -2.13 -11.81 -7.68
C LEU A 148 -1.07 -12.52 -8.54
N ARG A 149 -1.26 -12.56 -9.86
CA ARG A 149 -0.28 -13.16 -10.78
C ARG A 149 1.03 -12.38 -10.76
N ARG A 150 0.98 -11.07 -10.55
CA ARG A 150 2.13 -10.18 -10.49
C ARG A 150 2.90 -10.29 -9.17
N TRP A 151 2.18 -10.39 -8.05
CA TRP A 151 2.75 -10.52 -6.70
C TRP A 151 2.96 -11.95 -6.23
N HIS A 152 2.74 -12.96 -7.07
CA HIS A 152 3.01 -14.34 -6.69
C HIS A 152 4.50 -14.52 -6.37
N PRO A 153 4.88 -15.05 -5.19
CA PRO A 153 6.27 -15.07 -4.73
C PRO A 153 7.20 -15.79 -5.70
N ASP A 154 6.77 -16.92 -6.25
CA ASP A 154 7.56 -17.68 -7.24
C ASP A 154 7.82 -16.87 -8.53
N LYS A 155 6.80 -16.18 -9.04
CA LYS A 155 6.94 -15.39 -10.27
C LYS A 155 7.76 -14.13 -10.04
N PHE A 156 7.61 -13.51 -8.87
CA PHE A 156 8.39 -12.36 -8.49
C PHE A 156 9.88 -12.72 -8.35
N VAL A 157 10.19 -13.83 -7.67
CA VAL A 157 11.57 -14.34 -7.54
C VAL A 157 12.16 -14.72 -8.88
N ALA A 158 11.39 -15.39 -9.75
CA ALA A 158 11.87 -15.77 -11.08
C ALA A 158 12.28 -14.55 -11.93
N ARG A 159 11.56 -13.42 -11.80
CA ARG A 159 11.85 -12.20 -12.56
C ARG A 159 12.91 -11.33 -11.91
N PHE A 160 12.82 -11.09 -10.61
CA PHE A 160 13.63 -10.07 -9.92
C PHE A 160 14.65 -10.66 -8.94
N GLY A 161 14.60 -11.94 -8.63
CA GLY A 161 15.41 -12.57 -7.57
C GLY A 161 16.92 -12.44 -7.78
N GLY A 162 17.40 -12.37 -9.03
CA GLY A 162 18.82 -12.15 -9.35
C GLY A 162 19.31 -10.72 -9.17
N VAL A 163 18.40 -9.74 -9.11
CA VAL A 163 18.72 -8.31 -8.99
C VAL A 163 18.41 -7.73 -7.63
N LEU A 164 17.76 -8.48 -6.73
CA LEU A 164 17.49 -8.04 -5.36
C LEU A 164 18.79 -7.75 -4.60
N LEU A 165 18.75 -6.70 -3.78
CA LEU A 165 19.80 -6.39 -2.84
C LEU A 165 19.86 -7.49 -1.77
N ALA A 166 21.03 -8.10 -1.59
CA ALA A 166 21.19 -9.27 -0.71
C ALA A 166 20.78 -8.99 0.74
N SER A 167 21.04 -7.78 1.25
CA SER A 167 20.68 -7.38 2.61
C SER A 167 19.19 -7.15 2.82
N GLU A 168 18.41 -6.92 1.75
CA GLU A 168 16.98 -6.64 1.83
C GLU A 168 16.12 -7.75 1.21
N LYS A 169 16.75 -8.76 0.62
CA LYS A 169 16.08 -9.85 -0.08
C LYS A 169 14.99 -10.50 0.77
N ASP A 170 15.28 -10.82 2.03
CA ASP A 170 14.32 -11.49 2.90
C ASP A 170 13.12 -10.58 3.23
N ALA A 171 13.36 -9.29 3.50
CA ALA A 171 12.30 -8.31 3.74
C ALA A 171 11.42 -8.11 2.50
N VAL A 172 12.03 -8.11 1.31
CA VAL A 172 11.30 -8.07 0.04
C VAL A 172 10.40 -9.30 -0.12
N LEU A 173 10.93 -10.50 0.09
CA LEU A 173 10.16 -11.73 -0.08
C LEU A 173 9.04 -11.84 0.94
N GLU A 174 9.27 -11.40 2.17
CA GLU A 174 8.23 -11.28 3.20
C GLU A 174 7.12 -10.31 2.75
N GLY A 175 7.49 -9.13 2.24
CA GLY A 175 6.53 -8.15 1.72
C GLY A 175 5.73 -8.65 0.51
N VAL A 176 6.37 -9.39 -0.40
CA VAL A 176 5.70 -10.01 -1.56
C VAL A 176 4.72 -11.08 -1.08
N ASN A 177 5.13 -11.93 -0.15
CA ASN A 177 4.27 -12.94 0.44
C ASN A 177 3.05 -12.31 1.14
N LEU A 178 3.27 -11.28 1.96
CA LEU A 178 2.21 -10.52 2.62
C LEU A 178 1.24 -9.92 1.60
N THR A 179 1.76 -9.27 0.55
CA THR A 179 0.95 -8.72 -0.53
C THR A 179 0.07 -9.79 -1.18
N SER A 180 0.65 -10.94 -1.54
CA SER A 180 -0.10 -12.05 -2.13
C SER A 180 -1.23 -12.58 -1.23
N GLN A 181 -0.99 -12.63 0.09
CA GLN A 181 -1.99 -13.08 1.05
C GLN A 181 -3.13 -12.06 1.17
N CYS A 182 -2.82 -10.76 1.29
CA CYS A 182 -3.82 -9.71 1.36
C CYS A 182 -4.67 -9.64 0.07
N LEU A 183 -4.06 -9.83 -1.10
CA LEU A 183 -4.79 -9.90 -2.37
C LEU A 183 -5.70 -11.12 -2.47
N THR A 184 -5.26 -12.26 -1.93
CA THR A 184 -6.07 -13.48 -1.87
C THR A 184 -7.28 -13.28 -0.96
N GLU A 185 -7.06 -12.64 0.20
CA GLU A 185 -8.15 -12.25 1.10
C GLU A 185 -9.12 -11.28 0.42
N LEU A 186 -8.61 -10.25 -0.27
CA LEU A 186 -9.43 -9.31 -1.03
C LEU A 186 -10.29 -10.02 -2.09
N LEU A 187 -9.71 -10.95 -2.85
CA LEU A 187 -10.44 -11.71 -3.87
C LEU A 187 -11.58 -12.56 -3.29
N SER A 188 -11.43 -13.04 -2.05
CA SER A 188 -12.47 -13.81 -1.35
C SER A 188 -13.64 -12.94 -0.86
N GLN A 189 -13.45 -11.62 -0.76
CA GLN A 189 -14.45 -10.64 -0.33
C GLN A 189 -15.15 -9.91 -1.49
N LEU A 190 -14.67 -10.11 -2.73
CA LEU A 190 -15.29 -9.66 -3.97
C LEU A 190 -16.26 -10.73 -4.50
#